data_AF-A0A8S9Z1T6-F1
#
_entry.id   AF-A0A8S9Z1T6-F1
#
_cell.length_a   1.000
_cell.length_b   1.000
_cell.length_c   1.000
_cell.angle_alpha   90.00
_cell.angle_beta   90.00
_cell.angle_gamma   90.00
#
_symmetry.space_group_name_H-M   'P 1'
#
loop_
_entity.id
_entity.type
_entity.pdbx_description
1 polymer ?
#
loop_
_entity_poly.entity_id
_entity_poly.type
_entity_poly.pdbx_seq_one_letter_code
_entity_poly.pdbx_strand_id
1 'polypeptide(L)'
;MEANERTPLTDINSPSFDIELEDLNRLMANRKEDVVKYLNERFGGLSGLCKRLKTSPTEGICEDDFSKRREKYGVNVIAKQRPKTFCELVGEALQDLTLIVLIVAAIISLSLSLYIQCEYTPF
;
A
#
# COMPACT_ATOMS: atom_id res chain seq x y z
N MET A 1 5.61 -21.91 13.03
CA MET A 1 4.73 -20.82 12.55
C MET A 1 4.75 -20.89 11.04
N GLU A 2 3.70 -21.46 10.48
CA GLU A 2 3.64 -22.02 9.13
C GLU A 2 3.41 -20.92 8.10
N ALA A 3 4.38 -20.70 7.21
CA ALA A 3 4.22 -19.85 6.04
C ALA A 3 3.41 -20.63 4.99
N ASN A 4 2.09 -20.54 5.10
CA ASN A 4 1.15 -21.08 4.14
C ASN A 4 1.19 -20.23 2.85
N GLU A 5 2.03 -20.64 1.91
CA GLU A 5 2.09 -20.14 0.54
C GLU A 5 0.94 -20.80 -0.25
N ARG A 6 -0.25 -20.19 -0.22
CA ARG A 6 -1.33 -20.57 -1.14
C ARG A 6 -1.08 -19.88 -2.47
N THR A 7 -0.39 -20.57 -3.36
CA THR A 7 -0.51 -20.32 -4.81
C THR A 7 -1.99 -20.49 -5.17
N PRO A 8 -2.69 -19.46 -5.68
CA PRO A 8 -4.03 -19.68 -6.19
C PRO A 8 -3.89 -20.44 -7.51
N LEU A 9 -4.48 -21.63 -7.57
CA LEU A 9 -4.73 -22.36 -8.80
C LEU A 9 -5.64 -21.48 -9.66
N THR A 10 -5.10 -20.75 -10.64
CA THR A 10 -5.93 -20.10 -11.65
C THR A 10 -6.42 -21.19 -12.60
N ASP A 11 -7.66 -21.59 -12.33
CA ASP A 11 -8.47 -22.51 -13.10
C ASP A 11 -8.51 -22.10 -14.58
N ILE A 12 -8.47 -23.12 -15.43
CA ILE A 12 -8.24 -23.09 -16.89
C ILE A 12 -9.47 -22.61 -17.68
N ASN A 13 -10.39 -21.89 -17.03
CA ASN A 13 -11.59 -21.36 -17.67
C ASN A 13 -11.96 -19.97 -17.15
N SER A 14 -10.99 -19.06 -17.14
CA SER A 14 -11.27 -17.65 -16.88
C SER A 14 -12.25 -17.12 -17.94
N PRO A 15 -13.36 -16.45 -17.53
CA PRO A 15 -14.26 -15.80 -18.46
C PRO A 15 -13.47 -14.75 -19.24
N SER A 16 -13.33 -14.96 -20.55
CA SER A 16 -12.46 -14.15 -21.39
C SER A 16 -13.05 -12.74 -21.53
N PHE A 17 -12.61 -11.81 -20.69
CA PHE A 17 -12.74 -10.38 -20.96
C PHE A 17 -11.63 -9.98 -21.93
N ASP A 18 -11.91 -9.17 -22.95
CA ASP A 18 -10.90 -8.73 -23.94
C ASP A 18 -9.99 -7.60 -23.44
N ILE A 19 -10.02 -7.30 -22.14
CA ILE A 19 -9.22 -6.25 -21.49
C ILE A 19 -8.43 -6.83 -20.33
N GLU A 20 -7.14 -6.51 -20.29
CA GLU A 20 -6.24 -6.84 -19.20
C GLU A 20 -6.19 -5.75 -18.13
N LEU A 21 -5.74 -6.10 -16.92
CA LEU A 21 -5.56 -5.14 -15.83
C LEU A 21 -4.53 -4.06 -16.18
N GLU A 22 -3.50 -4.42 -16.96
CA GLU A 22 -2.46 -3.48 -17.37
C GLU A 22 -3.01 -2.37 -18.28
N ASP A 23 -3.92 -2.71 -19.20
CA ASP A 23 -4.60 -1.74 -20.06
C ASP A 23 -5.41 -0.72 -19.24
N LEU A 24 -6.10 -1.19 -18.20
CA LEU A 24 -6.86 -0.34 -17.27
C LEU A 24 -5.92 0.58 -16.46
N ASN A 25 -4.79 0.05 -16.00
CA ASN A 25 -3.76 0.83 -15.29
C ASN A 25 -3.15 1.91 -16.20
N ARG A 26 -2.87 1.58 -17.46
CA ARG A 26 -2.38 2.55 -18.46
C ARG A 26 -3.41 3.65 -18.72
N LEU A 27 -4.70 3.30 -18.77
CA LEU A 27 -5.78 4.27 -18.91
C LEU A 27 -5.79 5.28 -17.75
N MET A 28 -5.57 4.80 -16.52
CA MET A 28 -5.48 5.62 -15.30
C MET A 28 -4.18 6.43 -15.18
N ALA A 29 -3.08 5.94 -15.77
CA ALA A 29 -1.78 6.62 -15.75
C ALA A 29 -1.74 7.84 -16.67
N ASN A 30 -2.45 7.78 -17.81
CA ASN A 30 -2.56 8.89 -18.76
C ASN A 30 -3.46 10.01 -18.21
N ARG A 31 -3.27 11.24 -18.68
CA ARG A 31 -4.09 12.40 -18.27
C ARG A 31 -4.67 13.13 -19.47
N LYS A 32 -5.87 13.72 -19.27
CA LYS A 32 -6.53 14.61 -20.24
C LYS A 32 -6.64 13.99 -21.65
N GLU A 33 -6.04 14.64 -22.64
CA GLU A 33 -6.15 14.29 -24.07
C GLU A 33 -5.45 12.97 -24.41
N ASP A 34 -4.42 12.60 -23.66
CA ASP A 34 -3.68 11.35 -23.87
C ASP A 34 -4.52 10.12 -23.52
N VAL A 35 -5.41 10.24 -22.53
CA VAL A 35 -6.41 9.20 -22.21
C VAL A 35 -7.37 9.02 -23.37
N VAL A 36 -7.87 10.11 -23.94
CA VAL A 36 -8.86 10.06 -25.03
C VAL A 36 -8.24 9.49 -26.30
N LYS A 37 -6.98 9.82 -26.61
CA LYS A 37 -6.23 9.23 -27.72
C LYS A 37 -6.05 7.73 -27.52
N TYR A 38 -5.48 7.33 -26.39
CA TYR A 38 -5.26 5.92 -26.07
C TYR A 38 -6.58 5.13 -26.04
N LEU A 39 -7.66 5.72 -25.50
CA LEU A 39 -8.99 5.10 -25.47
C LEU A 39 -9.56 4.84 -26.87
N ASN A 40 -9.45 5.83 -27.76
CA ASN A 40 -9.93 5.70 -29.14
C ASN A 40 -9.08 4.70 -29.94
N GLU A 41 -7.76 4.77 -29.82
CA GLU A 41 -6.83 3.91 -30.56
C GLU A 41 -6.91 2.44 -30.12
N ARG A 42 -6.99 2.16 -28.81
CA ARG A 42 -6.99 0.78 -28.30
C ARG A 42 -8.37 0.13 -28.23
N PHE A 43 -9.40 0.91 -27.91
CA PHE A 43 -10.73 0.37 -27.63
C PHE A 43 -11.82 0.85 -28.59
N GLY A 44 -11.54 1.80 -29.48
CA GLY A 44 -12.57 2.40 -30.34
C GLY A 44 -13.54 3.29 -29.56
N GLY A 45 -13.07 3.89 -28.47
CA GLY A 45 -13.84 4.80 -27.62
C GLY A 45 -14.59 4.11 -26.49
N LEU A 46 -15.50 4.85 -25.84
CA LEU A 46 -16.24 4.37 -24.65
C LEU A 46 -17.13 3.16 -24.95
N SER A 47 -17.76 3.12 -26.12
CA SER A 47 -18.63 2.01 -26.51
C SER A 47 -17.85 0.69 -26.65
N GLY A 48 -16.68 0.73 -27.29
CA GLY A 48 -15.83 -0.46 -27.42
C GLY A 48 -15.18 -0.87 -26.10
N LEU A 49 -14.86 0.08 -25.22
CA LEU A 49 -14.45 -0.22 -23.84
C LEU A 49 -15.57 -0.96 -23.08
N CYS A 50 -16.80 -0.47 -23.13
CA CYS A 50 -17.95 -1.10 -22.46
C CYS A 50 -18.21 -2.52 -23.00
N LYS A 51 -18.12 -2.69 -24.32
CA LYS A 51 -18.28 -4.00 -24.98
C LYS A 51 -17.23 -5.01 -24.52
N ARG A 52 -15.95 -4.61 -24.46
CA ARG A 52 -14.86 -5.49 -24.02
C ARG A 52 -14.88 -5.77 -22.52
N LEU A 53 -15.35 -4.80 -21.73
CA LEU A 53 -15.65 -4.98 -20.31
C LEU A 53 -16.95 -5.77 -20.07
N LYS A 54 -17.72 -6.13 -21.11
CA LYS A 54 -19.04 -6.79 -20.99
C LYS A 54 -19.98 -6.07 -20.02
N THR A 55 -19.97 -4.74 -20.05
CA THR A 55 -20.84 -3.89 -19.22
C THR A 55 -21.76 -3.05 -20.09
N SER A 56 -22.99 -2.86 -19.64
CA SER A 56 -23.89 -1.88 -20.24
C SER A 56 -23.53 -0.49 -19.73
N PRO A 57 -23.48 0.55 -20.60
CA PRO A 57 -23.25 1.93 -20.17
C PRO A 57 -24.45 2.52 -19.40
N THR A 58 -25.65 1.95 -19.57
CA THR A 58 -26.89 2.44 -18.96
C THR A 58 -27.36 1.58 -17.79
N GLU A 59 -27.23 0.26 -17.91
CA GLU A 59 -27.71 -0.70 -16.90
C GLU A 59 -26.58 -1.26 -16.01
N GLY A 60 -25.32 -1.03 -16.39
CA GLY A 60 -24.17 -1.51 -15.63
C GLY A 60 -23.90 -3.01 -15.79
N ILE A 61 -23.57 -3.66 -14.68
CA ILE A 61 -23.13 -5.06 -14.59
C ILE A 61 -24.17 -5.91 -13.86
N CYS A 62 -24.28 -7.19 -14.23
CA CYS A 62 -25.15 -8.16 -13.56
C CYS A 62 -24.45 -8.81 -12.36
N GLU A 63 -25.21 -9.23 -11.34
CA GLU A 63 -24.69 -9.83 -10.11
C GLU A 63 -23.82 -11.09 -10.35
N ASP A 64 -24.17 -11.90 -11.35
CA ASP A 64 -23.42 -13.11 -11.71
C ASP A 64 -22.01 -12.83 -12.26
N ASP A 65 -21.71 -11.57 -12.62
CA ASP A 65 -20.43 -11.16 -13.18
C ASP A 65 -19.42 -10.71 -12.10
N PHE A 66 -19.86 -10.49 -10.84
CA PHE A 66 -18.96 -10.04 -9.77
C PHE A 66 -17.85 -11.03 -9.46
N SER A 67 -18.18 -12.31 -9.31
CA SER A 67 -17.18 -13.35 -9.02
C SER A 67 -16.14 -13.46 -10.13
N LYS A 68 -16.61 -13.39 -11.39
CA LYS A 68 -15.79 -13.46 -12.61
C LYS A 68 -14.84 -12.28 -12.74
N ARG A 69 -15.34 -11.07 -12.48
CA ARG A 69 -14.52 -9.85 -12.46
C ARG A 69 -13.51 -9.86 -11.33
N ARG A 70 -13.89 -10.33 -10.15
CA ARG A 70 -13.01 -10.39 -8.98
C ARG A 70 -11.86 -11.38 -9.18
N GLU A 71 -12.10 -12.47 -9.89
CA GLU A 71 -11.06 -13.41 -10.29
C GLU A 71 -10.07 -12.77 -11.29
N LYS A 72 -10.58 -12.06 -12.31
CA LYS A 72 -9.73 -11.47 -13.35
C LYS A 72 -8.99 -10.19 -12.94
N TYR A 73 -9.69 -9.25 -12.31
CA TYR A 73 -9.18 -7.92 -11.98
C TYR A 73 -8.72 -7.78 -10.54
N GLY A 74 -8.98 -8.80 -9.71
CA GLY A 74 -8.70 -8.76 -8.28
C GLY A 74 -9.74 -7.97 -7.49
N VAL A 75 -9.42 -7.73 -6.22
CA VAL A 75 -10.26 -6.99 -5.28
C VAL A 75 -9.91 -5.50 -5.31
N ASN A 76 -10.93 -4.64 -5.35
CA ASN A 76 -10.74 -3.19 -5.21
C ASN A 76 -10.54 -2.81 -3.72
N VAL A 77 -9.49 -3.36 -3.11
CA VAL A 77 -9.11 -3.06 -1.73
C VAL A 77 -7.74 -2.42 -1.77
N ILE A 78 -7.69 -1.14 -1.36
CA ILE A 78 -6.42 -0.45 -1.15
C ILE A 78 -5.71 -1.19 -0.03
N ALA A 79 -4.56 -1.80 -0.33
CA ALA A 79 -3.75 -2.48 0.65
C ALA A 79 -3.40 -1.49 1.77
N LYS A 80 -3.97 -1.69 2.95
CA LYS A 80 -3.65 -0.89 4.12
C LYS A 80 -2.19 -1.17 4.47
N GLN A 81 -1.37 -0.12 4.49
CA GLN A 81 0.00 -0.22 5.01
C GLN A 81 -0.07 -0.85 6.41
N ARG A 82 0.75 -1.88 6.66
CA ARG A 82 0.79 -2.49 7.99
C ARG A 82 1.17 -1.40 8.99
N PRO A 83 0.44 -1.26 10.11
CA PRO A 83 0.85 -0.30 11.13
C PRO A 83 2.24 -0.69 11.65
N LYS A 84 3.13 0.29 11.78
CA LYS A 84 4.43 0.10 12.44
C LYS A 84 4.20 -0.46 13.85
N THR A 85 5.05 -1.39 14.27
CA THR A 85 4.97 -1.95 15.63
C THR A 85 5.47 -0.93 16.65
N PHE A 86 5.04 -1.05 17.92
CA PHE A 86 5.49 -0.14 18.99
C PHE A 86 7.01 -0.11 19.12
N CYS A 87 7.69 -1.27 19.03
CA CYS A 87 9.15 -1.34 19.09
C CYS A 87 9.83 -0.62 17.92
N GLU A 88 9.23 -0.65 16.73
CA GLU A 88 9.74 0.06 15.55
C GLU A 88 9.59 1.58 15.73
N LEU A 89 8.47 2.03 16.30
CA LEU A 89 8.25 3.43 16.68
C LEU A 89 9.25 3.93 17.72
N VAL A 90 9.51 3.11 18.75
CA VAL A 90 10.49 3.44 19.79
C VAL A 90 11.90 3.48 19.21
N GLY A 91 12.26 2.55 18.33
CA GLY A 91 13.53 2.57 17.62
C GLY A 91 13.69 3.81 16.72
N GLU A 92 12.64 4.20 16.01
CA GLU A 92 12.60 5.43 15.20
C GLU A 92 12.74 6.69 16.08
N ALA A 93 12.09 6.74 17.24
CA ALA A 93 12.20 7.85 18.19
C ALA A 93 13.57 7.96 18.87
N LEU A 94 14.27 6.82 19.08
CA LEU A 94 15.60 6.80 19.68
C LEU A 94 16.71 7.34 18.76
N GLN A 95 16.46 7.48 17.45
CA GLN A 95 17.41 8.07 16.50
C GLN A 95 17.33 9.61 16.44
N ASP A 96 16.50 10.24 17.28
CA ASP A 96 16.39 11.69 17.34
C ASP A 96 17.60 12.30 18.07
N LEU A 97 18.31 13.21 17.38
CA LEU A 97 19.47 13.93 17.91
C LEU A 97 19.16 14.66 19.23
N THR A 98 17.94 15.20 19.38
CA THR A 98 17.51 15.91 20.60
C THR A 98 17.41 14.97 21.79
N LEU A 99 16.87 13.76 21.60
CA LEU A 99 16.74 12.75 22.65
C LEU A 99 18.10 12.23 23.11
N ILE A 100 19.02 12.02 22.17
CA ILE A 100 20.40 11.59 22.47
C ILE A 100 21.12 12.62 23.34
N VAL A 101 21.03 13.91 22.98
CA VAL A 101 21.65 14.99 23.77
C VAL A 101 21.08 15.05 25.19
N LEU A 102 19.77 14.86 25.36
CA LEU A 102 19.13 14.82 26.68
C LEU A 102 19.61 13.64 27.54
N ILE A 103 19.77 12.45 26.95
CA ILE A 103 20.29 11.26 27.66
C ILE A 103 21.73 11.52 28.13
N VAL A 104 22.59 12.07 27.26
CA VAL A 104 23.98 12.39 27.62
C VAL A 104 24.03 13.44 28.75
N ALA A 105 23.21 14.49 28.67
CA ALA A 105 23.13 15.50 29.71
C ALA A 105 22.67 14.91 31.06
N ALA A 106 21.72 13.98 31.05
CA ALA A 106 21.25 13.28 32.24
C ALA A 106 22.36 12.41 32.86
N ILE A 107 23.14 11.69 32.05
CA ILE A 107 24.28 10.88 32.51
C ILE A 107 25.36 11.76 33.15
N ILE A 108 25.69 12.89 32.52
CA ILE A 108 26.68 13.84 33.08
C ILE A 108 26.16 14.41 34.40
N SER A 109 24.89 14.81 34.46
CA SER A 109 24.26 15.33 35.68
C SER A 109 24.28 14.31 36.82
N LEU A 110 23.96 13.04 36.52
CA LEU A 110 24.01 11.95 37.49
C LEU A 110 25.45 11.69 37.95
N SER A 111 26.39 11.65 37.02
CA SER A 111 27.82 11.41 37.33
C SER A 111 28.35 12.50 38.26
N LEU A 112 28.13 13.78 37.91
CA LEU A 112 28.52 14.90 38.75
C LEU A 112 27.84 14.86 40.11
N SER A 113 26.54 14.53 40.17
CA SER A 113 25.84 14.37 41.44
C SER A 113 26.48 13.31 42.32
N LEU A 114 26.92 12.17 41.77
CA LEU A 114 27.57 11.12 42.54
C LEU A 114 29.02 11.47 42.93
N TYR A 115 29.77 12.15 42.06
CA TYR A 115 31.12 12.62 42.37
C TYR A 115 31.11 13.70 43.47
N ILE A 116 30.24 14.70 43.33
CA ILE A 116 30.11 15.80 44.29
C ILE A 116 29.58 15.26 45.65
N GLN A 117 28.67 14.30 45.62
CA GLN A 117 28.18 13.64 46.85
C GLN A 117 29.27 12.80 47.54
N CYS A 118 30.24 12.26 46.79
CA CYS A 118 31.37 11.50 47.34
C CYS A 118 32.42 12.40 48.04
N GLU A 119 32.60 13.64 47.57
CA GLU A 119 33.58 14.58 48.14
C GLU A 119 33.07 15.30 49.41
N TYR A 120 31.74 15.38 49.63
CA TYR A 120 31.16 16.21 50.69
C TYR A 120 31.00 15.53 52.07
N THR A 121 31.56 14.33 52.27
CA THR A 121 31.64 13.72 53.62
C THR A 121 33.08 13.49 54.09
N PRO A 122 33.83 14.56 54.43
CA PRO A 122 34.95 14.44 55.34
C PRO A 122 34.41 14.38 56.79
N PHE A 123 34.46 13.20 57.41
CA PHE A 123 34.47 13.07 58.88
C PHE A 123 35.91 12.99 59.37
#